data_AF-A0A1V6ITL0-F1
#
_entry.id   AF-A0A1V6ITL0-F1
#
_cell.length_a   1.000
_cell.length_b   1.000
_cell.length_c   1.000
_cell.angle_alpha   90.00
_cell.angle_beta   90.00
_cell.angle_gamma   90.00
#
_symmetry.space_group_name_H-M   'P 1'
#
loop_
_entity.id
_entity.type
_entity.pdbx_description
1 polymer ?
#
loop_
_entity_poly.entity_id
_entity_poly.type
_entity_poly.pdbx_seq_one_letter_code
_entity_poly.pdbx_strand_id
1 'polypeptide(L)'
;MEARNRRYDEKLIGNFYQIDSGLNVYYQANKHLPTTLEELTVSPYFLDPAVLKTSEGEVIGYRVLGDNEYELCALWHTSNISPDNGVRTVGVEKWPHEAGYQCLKQVIWEERGGPVEQLFKD
;
A
#
# COMPACT_ATOMS: atom_id res chain seq x y z
N MET A 1 -21.48 3.65 -13.81
CA MET A 1 -20.86 2.58 -12.99
C MET A 1 -19.35 2.71 -13.01
N GLU A 2 -18.73 2.73 -14.19
CA GLU A 2 -17.28 2.87 -14.39
C GLU A 2 -16.63 4.07 -13.67
N ALA A 3 -17.20 5.28 -13.80
CA ALA A 3 -16.67 6.47 -13.12
C ALA A 3 -16.73 6.40 -11.58
N ARG A 4 -17.69 5.66 -11.00
CA ARG A 4 -17.77 5.43 -9.54
C ARG A 4 -16.68 4.46 -9.12
N ASN A 5 -16.53 3.36 -9.84
CA ASN A 5 -15.52 2.32 -9.59
C ASN A 5 -14.11 2.91 -9.66
N ARG A 6 -13.83 3.73 -10.68
CA ARG A 6 -12.56 4.44 -10.79
C ARG A 6 -12.28 5.38 -9.62
N ARG A 7 -13.29 6.16 -9.18
CA ARG A 7 -13.12 7.05 -8.00
C ARG A 7 -12.87 6.27 -6.72
N TYR A 8 -13.51 5.10 -6.57
CA TYR A 8 -13.25 4.18 -5.48
C TYR A 8 -11.78 3.72 -5.52
N ASP A 9 -11.30 3.21 -6.66
CA ASP A 9 -9.94 2.70 -6.79
C ASP A 9 -8.90 3.83 -6.62
N GLU A 10 -9.16 5.03 -7.15
CA GLU A 10 -8.29 6.22 -6.93
C GLU A 10 -8.17 6.58 -5.44
N LYS A 11 -9.28 6.49 -4.68
CA LYS A 11 -9.25 6.70 -3.23
C LYS A 11 -8.48 5.59 -2.52
N LEU A 12 -8.67 4.34 -2.93
CA LEU A 12 -7.98 3.17 -2.39
C LEU A 12 -6.45 3.26 -2.61
N ILE A 13 -6.01 3.69 -3.79
CA ILE A 13 -4.60 3.99 -4.08
C ILE A 13 -4.07 5.08 -3.13
N GLY A 14 -4.84 6.14 -2.91
CA GLY A 14 -4.47 7.18 -1.94
C GLY A 14 -4.31 6.64 -0.51
N ASN A 15 -5.13 5.66 -0.11
CA ASN A 15 -4.98 4.99 1.18
C ASN A 15 -3.72 4.11 1.21
N PHE A 16 -3.46 3.34 0.15
CA PHE A 16 -2.26 2.50 0.02
C PHE A 16 -0.97 3.33 0.11
N TYR A 17 -0.92 4.51 -0.55
CA TYR A 17 0.22 5.43 -0.43
C TYR A 17 0.45 5.94 1.00
N GLN A 18 -0.63 6.27 1.72
CA GLN A 18 -0.51 6.74 3.11
C GLN A 18 -0.06 5.61 4.04
N ILE A 19 -0.58 4.40 3.86
CA ILE A 19 -0.15 3.22 4.63
C ILE A 19 1.33 2.92 4.36
N ASP A 20 1.74 2.88 3.09
CA ASP A 20 3.14 2.69 2.70
C ASP A 20 4.05 3.74 3.33
N SER A 21 3.67 5.02 3.31
CA SER A 21 4.45 6.07 3.97
C SER A 21 4.56 5.84 5.48
N GLY A 22 3.47 5.47 6.14
CA GLY A 22 3.47 5.13 7.57
C GLY A 22 4.36 3.91 7.89
N LEU A 23 4.32 2.87 7.05
CA LEU A 23 5.18 1.69 7.17
C LEU A 23 6.66 2.04 7.00
N ASN A 24 7.01 2.92 6.04
CA ASN A 24 8.38 3.40 5.87
C ASN A 24 8.85 4.15 7.12
N VAL A 25 8.05 5.09 7.65
CA VAL A 25 8.41 5.84 8.87
C VAL A 25 8.56 4.90 10.08
N TYR A 26 7.63 3.96 10.26
CA TYR A 26 7.68 2.96 11.33
C TYR A 26 8.95 2.12 11.21
N TYR A 27 9.23 1.58 10.02
CA TYR A 27 10.41 0.76 9.79
C TYR A 27 11.71 1.52 10.07
N GLN A 28 11.79 2.79 9.68
CA GLN A 28 12.98 3.58 9.94
C GLN A 28 13.27 3.75 11.43
N ALA A 29 12.23 3.86 12.26
CA ALA A 29 12.35 4.01 13.70
C ALA A 29 12.63 2.68 14.43
N ASN A 30 11.97 1.58 14.02
CA ASN A 30 11.98 0.32 14.76
C ASN A 30 12.85 -0.77 14.14
N LYS A 31 13.27 -0.61 12.88
CA LYS A 31 14.03 -1.59 12.09
C LYS A 31 13.31 -2.93 11.90
N HIS A 32 11.99 -2.92 12.03
CA HIS A 32 11.09 -4.00 11.64
C HIS A 32 9.75 -3.40 11.21
N LEU A 33 8.96 -4.18 10.48
CA LEU A 33 7.59 -3.83 10.13
C LEU A 33 6.65 -4.00 11.35
N PRO A 34 5.55 -3.24 11.46
CA PRO A 34 4.58 -3.45 12.52
C PRO A 34 3.89 -4.81 12.37
N THR A 35 3.37 -5.35 13.47
CA THR A 35 2.57 -6.59 13.42
C THR A 35 1.20 -6.32 12.79
N THR A 36 0.66 -5.12 13.01
CA THR A 36 -0.66 -4.69 12.52
C THR A 36 -0.64 -3.24 12.03
N LEU A 37 -1.56 -2.87 11.12
CA LEU A 37 -1.64 -1.48 10.64
C LEU A 37 -2.14 -0.52 11.72
N GLU A 38 -2.85 -1.02 12.73
CA GLU A 38 -3.34 -0.24 13.88
C GLU A 38 -2.20 0.40 14.67
N GLU A 39 -1.01 -0.19 14.67
CA GLU A 39 0.19 0.39 15.29
C GLU A 39 0.63 1.71 14.63
N LEU A 40 0.23 1.95 13.37
CA LEU A 40 0.49 3.23 12.70
C LEU A 40 -0.46 4.33 13.18
N THR A 41 -1.57 3.99 13.85
CA THR A 41 -2.59 4.97 14.26
C THR A 41 -2.30 5.62 15.61
N VAL A 42 -1.37 5.04 16.38
CA VAL A 42 -0.98 5.54 17.70
C VAL A 42 0.23 6.46 17.62
N SER A 43 0.51 7.17 18.71
CA SER A 43 1.72 8.00 18.83
C SER A 43 2.99 7.15 18.64
N PRO A 44 4.01 7.62 17.90
CA PRO A 44 4.14 8.94 17.28
C PRO A 44 3.70 9.03 15.80
N TYR A 45 3.10 7.99 15.23
CA TYR A 45 2.85 7.87 13.78
C TYR A 45 1.51 8.51 13.36
N PHE A 46 0.49 8.46 14.23
CA PHE A 46 -0.80 9.16 14.09
C PHE A 46 -1.48 9.05 12.71
N LEU A 47 -1.34 7.91 12.03
CA LEU A 47 -2.06 7.63 10.80
C LEU A 47 -3.57 7.62 11.09
N ASP A 48 -4.36 8.31 10.27
CA ASP A 48 -5.81 8.33 10.43
C ASP A 48 -6.38 6.90 10.29
N PRO A 49 -7.09 6.35 11.30
CA PRO A 49 -7.70 5.02 11.23
C PRO A 49 -8.63 4.82 10.03
N ALA A 50 -9.23 5.89 9.48
CA ALA A 50 -10.05 5.81 8.28
C ALA A 50 -9.26 5.37 7.03
N VAL A 51 -7.94 5.61 7.01
CA VAL A 51 -7.04 5.19 5.93
C VAL A 51 -6.91 3.67 5.87
N LEU A 52 -7.07 2.97 7.00
CA LEU A 52 -6.96 1.51 7.08
C LEU A 52 -8.17 0.78 6.47
N LYS A 53 -9.14 1.52 5.94
CA LYS A 53 -10.36 1.00 5.34
C LYS A 53 -10.55 1.51 3.93
N THR A 54 -11.27 0.75 3.11
CA THR A 54 -11.77 1.21 1.82
C THR A 54 -12.85 2.28 2.02
N SER A 55 -13.27 2.93 0.94
CA SER A 55 -14.42 3.85 1.01
C SER A 55 -15.77 3.16 1.26
N GLU A 56 -15.83 1.83 1.15
CA GLU A 56 -17.01 1.01 1.44
C GLU A 56 -16.95 0.40 2.86
N GLY A 57 -15.84 0.58 3.58
CA GLY A 57 -15.68 0.28 4.99
C GLY A 57 -14.98 -1.04 5.30
N GLU A 58 -14.60 -1.81 4.27
CA GLU A 58 -13.77 -3.00 4.43
C GLU A 58 -12.38 -2.63 4.92
N VAL A 59 -11.81 -3.46 5.79
CA VAL A 59 -10.44 -3.29 6.26
C VAL A 59 -9.47 -3.69 5.16
N ILE A 60 -8.44 -2.86 4.93
CA ILE A 60 -7.34 -3.16 4.02
C ILE A 60 -6.50 -4.28 4.66
N GLY A 61 -6.33 -5.38 3.93
CA GLY A 61 -5.51 -6.49 4.37
C GLY A 61 -4.03 -6.09 4.38
N TYR A 62 -3.29 -6.60 5.36
CA TYR A 62 -1.85 -6.37 5.50
C TYR A 62 -1.17 -7.66 5.91
N ARG A 63 -0.03 -7.95 5.30
CA ARG A 63 0.81 -9.09 5.67
C ARG A 63 2.28 -8.75 5.49
N VAL A 64 3.08 -9.08 6.50
CA VAL A 64 4.54 -9.07 6.43
C VAL A 64 5.00 -10.34 5.69
N LEU A 65 5.85 -10.18 4.68
CA LEU A 65 6.36 -11.27 3.84
C LEU A 65 7.84 -11.59 4.12
N GLY A 66 8.56 -10.66 4.74
CA GLY A 66 9.96 -10.76 5.13
C GLY A 66 10.34 -9.58 6.00
N ASP A 67 11.63 -9.34 6.22
CA ASP A 67 12.10 -8.31 7.16
C ASP A 67 11.60 -6.90 6.77
N ASN A 68 11.63 -6.57 5.48
CA ASN A 68 11.28 -5.27 4.90
C ASN A 68 10.24 -5.36 3.77
N GLU A 69 9.66 -6.55 3.57
CA GLU A 69 8.68 -6.82 2.53
C GLU A 69 7.29 -6.98 3.12
N TYR A 70 6.30 -6.41 2.46
CA TYR A 70 4.90 -6.51 2.86
C TYR A 70 3.98 -6.53 1.66
N GLU A 71 2.71 -6.82 1.90
CA GLU A 71 1.65 -6.65 0.93
C GLU A 71 0.45 -5.93 1.55
N LEU A 72 -0.27 -5.20 0.69
CA LEU A 72 -1.58 -4.63 0.98
C LEU A 72 -2.62 -5.28 0.08
N CYS A 73 -3.72 -5.73 0.68
CA CYS A 73 -4.77 -6.47 -0.01
C CYS A 73 -6.09 -5.71 0.00
N ALA A 74 -6.74 -5.64 -1.15
CA ALA A 74 -8.06 -5.05 -1.28
C ALA A 74 -8.78 -5.56 -2.54
N LEU A 75 -10.08 -5.28 -2.64
CA LEU A 75 -10.86 -5.48 -3.85
C LEU A 75 -10.74 -4.25 -4.75
N TRP A 76 -10.20 -4.44 -5.95
CA TRP A 76 -10.14 -3.43 -7.01
C TRP A 76 -11.32 -3.58 -7.96
N HIS A 77 -11.96 -2.48 -8.34
CA HIS A 77 -13.12 -2.53 -9.24
C HIS A 77 -12.76 -2.35 -10.71
N THR A 78 -11.58 -1.82 -11.00
CA THR A 78 -11.05 -1.59 -12.35
C THR A 78 -9.60 -2.06 -12.44
N SER A 79 -9.09 -2.20 -13.67
CA SER A 79 -7.68 -2.42 -13.93
C SER A 79 -6.98 -1.08 -14.16
N ASN A 80 -5.76 -0.91 -13.63
CA ASN A 80 -4.93 0.26 -13.90
C ASN A 80 -3.71 -0.04 -14.79
N ILE A 81 -3.49 -1.31 -15.16
CA ILE A 81 -2.39 -1.76 -16.04
C ILE A 81 -2.77 -1.90 -17.51
N SER A 82 -4.06 -1.96 -17.81
CA SER A 82 -4.59 -1.96 -19.18
C SER A 82 -5.37 -0.68 -19.44
N PRO A 83 -4.70 0.47 -19.66
CA PRO A 83 -5.40 1.73 -19.89
C PRO A 83 -6.10 1.69 -21.25
N ASP A 84 -7.43 1.58 -21.24
CA ASP A 84 -8.22 1.83 -22.44
C ASP A 84 -8.03 3.29 -22.88
N ASN A 85 -7.71 3.49 -24.16
CA ASN A 85 -7.79 4.78 -24.86
C ASN A 85 -6.92 5.93 -24.29
N GLY A 86 -5.69 5.65 -23.85
CA GLY A 86 -4.72 6.71 -23.51
C GLY A 86 -5.05 7.50 -22.24
N VAL A 87 -5.95 6.99 -21.42
CA VAL A 87 -6.30 7.56 -20.12
C VAL A 87 -5.17 7.27 -19.13
N ARG A 88 -4.61 8.32 -18.52
CA ARG A 88 -3.62 8.18 -17.45
C ARG A 88 -4.26 7.44 -16.27
N THR A 89 -3.68 6.30 -15.92
CA THR A 89 -4.05 5.51 -14.74
C THR A 89 -3.25 5.99 -13.53
N VAL A 90 -3.92 6.12 -12.39
CA VAL A 90 -3.32 6.58 -11.15
C VAL A 90 -2.64 5.39 -10.46
N GLY A 91 -1.46 5.62 -9.86
CA GLY A 91 -0.81 4.64 -8.99
C GLY A 91 -0.19 3.44 -9.69
N VAL A 92 -0.28 3.31 -11.01
CA VAL A 92 0.22 2.14 -11.76
C VAL A 92 1.73 1.91 -11.58
N GLU A 93 2.47 2.98 -11.31
CA GLU A 93 3.92 2.95 -11.06
C GLU A 93 4.32 2.19 -9.80
N LYS A 94 3.44 2.15 -8.78
CA LYS A 94 3.72 1.52 -7.47
C LYS A 94 2.73 0.42 -7.13
N TRP A 95 1.47 0.60 -7.53
CA TRP A 95 0.33 -0.26 -7.25
C TRP A 95 -0.34 -0.74 -8.55
N PRO A 96 0.38 -1.43 -9.45
CA PRO A 96 -0.21 -2.04 -10.63
C PRO A 96 -1.20 -3.13 -10.20
N HIS A 97 -2.43 -3.08 -10.70
CA HIS A 97 -3.50 -4.03 -10.39
C HIS A 97 -4.47 -4.23 -11.55
N GLU A 98 -5.13 -5.38 -11.52
CA GLU A 98 -6.29 -5.75 -12.32
C GLU A 98 -7.56 -5.58 -11.46
N ALA A 99 -8.74 -5.68 -12.09
CA ALA A 99 -9.97 -5.79 -11.33
C ALA A 99 -10.03 -7.12 -10.55
N GLY A 100 -10.48 -7.07 -9.31
CA GLY A 100 -10.59 -8.24 -8.41
C GLY A 100 -9.84 -8.06 -7.10
N TYR A 101 -9.94 -9.07 -6.23
CA TYR A 101 -9.21 -9.07 -4.97
C TYR A 101 -7.75 -9.41 -5.21
N GLN A 102 -6.85 -8.51 -4.83
CA GLN A 102 -5.40 -8.70 -5.02
C GLN A 102 -4.62 -8.20 -3.81
N CYS A 103 -3.52 -8.89 -3.53
CA CYS A 103 -2.49 -8.47 -2.58
C CYS A 103 -1.29 -7.96 -3.35
N LEU A 104 -1.03 -6.66 -3.25
CA LEU A 104 0.05 -5.99 -3.97
C LEU A 104 1.27 -5.89 -3.06
N LYS A 105 2.39 -6.49 -3.49
CA LYS A 105 3.64 -6.51 -2.73
C LYS A 105 4.39 -5.19 -2.85
N GLN A 106 5.07 -4.81 -1.78
CA GLN A 106 5.99 -3.68 -1.72
C GLN A 106 7.17 -3.99 -0.81
N VAL A 107 8.19 -3.15 -0.95
CA VAL A 107 9.40 -3.18 -0.13
C VAL A 107 9.62 -1.80 0.47
N ILE A 108 10.10 -1.73 1.71
CA ILE A 108 10.51 -0.48 2.33
C ILE A 108 11.69 0.12 1.56
N TRP A 109 11.62 1.42 1.27
CA TRP A 109 12.64 2.14 0.51
C TRP A 109 13.63 2.81 1.48
N GLU A 110 14.94 2.55 1.35
CA GLU A 110 15.97 3.36 2.02
C GLU A 110 16.51 4.45 1.08
N GLU A 111 16.75 5.64 1.64
CA GLU A 111 17.25 6.83 0.91
C GLU A 111 18.64 6.66 0.26
N ARG A 112 19.31 5.50 0.45
CA ARG A 112 20.65 5.23 -0.09
C ARG A 112 20.76 4.01 -1.01
N GLY A 113 19.73 3.66 -1.78
CA GLY A 113 19.97 2.89 -3.02
C GLY A 113 19.04 1.75 -3.41
N GLY A 114 17.74 1.82 -3.09
CA GLY A 114 16.74 0.89 -3.63
C GLY A 114 16.09 0.00 -2.56
N PRO A 115 15.36 -1.06 -2.98
CA PRO A 115 14.79 -2.05 -2.05
C PRO A 115 15.89 -2.56 -1.13
N VAL A 116 15.62 -2.73 0.18
CA VAL A 116 16.62 -3.24 1.13
C VAL A 116 16.94 -4.69 0.79
N GLU A 117 17.84 -4.91 -0.16
CA GLU A 117 18.38 -6.22 -0.48
C GLU A 117 19.48 -6.52 0.54
N GLN A 118 19.14 -7.39 1.51
CA GLN A 118 20.02 -8.14 2.41
C GLN A 118 21.42 -7.56 2.67
N LEU A 119 21.50 -6.61 3.60
CA LEU A 119 22.76 -6.20 4.25
C LEU A 119 23.21 -7.14 5.38
N PHE A 120 22.65 -8.35 5.46
CA PHE A 120 23.09 -9.40 6.38
C PHE A 120 23.43 -10.66 5.58
N LYS A 121 24.63 -10.67 4.98
CA LYS A 121 25.37 -11.89 4.72
C LYS A 121 26.70 -11.75 5.41
N ASP A 122 26.88 -12.56 6.45
CA ASP A 122 28.11 -12.74 7.21
C ASP A 122 29.29 -13.20 6.32
#